data_AF-A0AAW6YLA6-F1
#
_entry.id   AF-A0AAW6YLA6-F1
#
_cell.length_a   1.000
_cell.length_b   1.000
_cell.length_c   1.000
_cell.angle_alpha   90.00
_cell.angle_beta   90.00
_cell.angle_gamma   90.00
#
_symmetry.space_group_name_H-M   'P 1'
#
loop_
_entity.id
_entity.type
_entity.pdbx_description
1 polymer ?
#
loop_
_entity_poly.entity_id
_entity_poly.type
_entity_poly.pdbx_seq_one_letter_code
_entity_poly.pdbx_strand_id
1 'polypeptide(L)'
;TLVDLEAYDLIPALVKKSDGATLYMTRDLAAVFYRKRTYDFDQCLYVVGNEQSVHFKQLKAVIKEMGYDWYEDIHHIPFGLITQGGKKLSTRKG
;
A
#
# COMPACT_ATOMS: atom_id res chain seq x y z
N THR A 1 -6.04 -13.01 -9.34
CA THR A 1 -7.11 -12.12 -8.92
C THR A 1 -6.69 -10.69 -9.12
N LEU A 2 -7.46 -9.98 -9.93
CA LEU A 2 -7.31 -8.56 -10.25
C LEU A 2 -8.57 -7.86 -9.74
N VAL A 3 -8.40 -6.75 -9.03
CA VAL A 3 -9.48 -5.92 -8.51
C VAL A 3 -9.50 -4.64 -9.35
N ASP A 4 -10.63 -4.38 -9.99
CA ASP A 4 -10.85 -3.15 -10.73
C ASP A 4 -11.09 -1.99 -9.76
N LEU A 5 -10.39 -0.88 -10.01
CA LEU A 5 -10.41 0.31 -9.16
C LEU A 5 -10.60 1.60 -9.98
N GLU A 6 -11.13 1.49 -11.21
CA GLU A 6 -11.39 2.64 -12.07
C GLU A 6 -12.30 3.69 -11.41
N ALA A 7 -13.27 3.24 -10.60
CA ALA A 7 -14.15 4.12 -9.82
C ALA A 7 -13.40 5.05 -8.82
N TYR A 8 -12.12 4.79 -8.57
CA TYR A 8 -11.24 5.57 -7.69
C TYR A 8 -10.15 6.33 -8.46
N ASP A 9 -10.22 6.38 -9.79
CA ASP A 9 -9.15 6.90 -10.67
C ASP A 9 -7.80 6.19 -10.45
N LEU A 10 -7.85 4.88 -10.16
CA LEU A 10 -6.67 4.05 -9.90
C LEU A 10 -6.52 2.94 -10.95
N ILE A 11 -5.27 2.61 -11.27
CA ILE A 11 -4.99 1.39 -12.04
C ILE A 11 -5.40 0.15 -11.22
N PRO A 12 -5.78 -0.98 -11.87
CA PRO A 12 -6.24 -2.16 -11.16
C PRO A 12 -5.20 -2.73 -10.21
N ALA A 13 -5.67 -3.25 -9.06
CA ALA A 13 -4.81 -3.90 -8.08
C ALA A 13 -4.67 -5.39 -8.39
N LEU A 14 -3.44 -5.85 -8.66
CA LEU A 14 -3.15 -7.27 -8.82
C LEU A 14 -2.87 -7.89 -7.44
N VAL A 15 -3.84 -8.63 -6.92
CA VAL A 15 -3.73 -9.29 -5.61
C VAL A 15 -2.96 -10.60 -5.74
N LYS A 16 -3.36 -11.48 -6.67
CA LYS A 16 -2.76 -12.80 -6.88
C LYS A 16 -2.46 -13.05 -8.35
N LYS A 17 -1.27 -13.55 -8.68
CA LYS A 17 -0.91 -13.97 -10.04
C LYS A 17 -1.60 -15.29 -10.43
N SER A 18 -1.71 -15.55 -11.73
CA SER A 18 -2.27 -16.80 -12.28
C SER A 18 -1.49 -18.05 -11.86
N ASP A 19 -0.17 -17.92 -11.64
CA ASP A 19 0.73 -18.96 -11.13
C ASP A 19 0.61 -19.21 -9.61
N GLY A 20 -0.28 -18.48 -8.92
CA GLY A 20 -0.50 -18.61 -7.49
C GLY A 20 0.48 -17.84 -6.61
N ALA A 21 1.49 -17.18 -7.17
CA ALA A 21 2.46 -16.40 -6.40
C ALA A 21 1.80 -15.18 -5.72
N THR A 22 2.19 -14.93 -4.48
CA THR A 22 1.77 -13.76 -3.70
C THR A 22 2.55 -12.52 -4.14
N LEU A 23 1.85 -11.40 -4.33
CA LEU A 23 2.47 -10.11 -4.59
C LEU A 23 2.56 -9.28 -3.30
N TYR A 24 3.32 -8.19 -3.37
CA TYR A 24 3.43 -7.20 -2.29
C TYR A 24 2.04 -6.77 -1.77
N MET A 25 1.07 -6.56 -2.68
CA MET A 25 -0.32 -6.27 -2.33
C MET A 25 -0.97 -7.34 -1.42
N THR A 26 -0.83 -8.64 -1.75
CA THR A 26 -1.38 -9.72 -0.90
C THR A 26 -0.74 -9.73 0.48
N ARG A 27 0.58 -9.51 0.56
CA ARG A 27 1.30 -9.49 1.84
C ARG A 27 0.86 -8.30 2.70
N ASP A 28 0.70 -7.12 2.12
CA ASP A 28 0.26 -5.93 2.86
C ASP A 28 -1.20 -6.02 3.31
N LEU A 29 -2.08 -6.60 2.49
CA LEU A 29 -3.44 -6.96 2.92
C LEU A 29 -3.39 -7.89 4.13
N ALA A 30 -2.65 -9.00 4.05
CA ALA A 30 -2.52 -9.92 5.17
C ALA A 30 -2.00 -9.22 6.44
N ALA A 31 -1.02 -8.33 6.29
CA ALA A 31 -0.46 -7.56 7.41
C ALA A 31 -1.46 -6.60 8.04
N VAL A 32 -2.24 -5.84 7.25
CA VAL A 32 -3.20 -4.87 7.81
C VAL A 32 -4.38 -5.58 8.47
N PHE A 33 -4.86 -6.69 7.90
CA PHE A 33 -5.89 -7.52 8.53
C PHE A 33 -5.41 -8.16 9.83
N TYR A 34 -4.16 -8.63 9.87
CA TYR A 34 -3.55 -9.09 11.12
C TYR A 34 -3.51 -7.95 12.15
N ARG A 35 -3.06 -6.75 11.77
CA ARG A 35 -2.99 -5.60 12.67
C ARG A 35 -4.37 -5.20 13.20
N LYS A 36 -5.40 -5.18 12.35
CA LYS A 36 -6.77 -4.86 12.78
C LYS A 36 -7.29 -5.91 13.75
N ARG A 37 -7.08 -7.20 13.49
CA ARG A 37 -7.51 -8.27 14.41
C ARG A 37 -6.74 -8.28 15.73
N THR A 38 -5.44 -8.01 15.70
CA THR A 38 -4.58 -8.15 16.89
C THR A 38 -4.61 -6.93 17.79
N TYR A 39 -4.68 -5.73 17.20
CA TYR A 39 -4.56 -4.47 17.94
C TYR A 39 -5.85 -3.65 17.93
N ASP A 40 -6.81 -4.02 17.08
CA ASP A 40 -8.03 -3.25 16.82
C ASP A 40 -7.77 -1.75 16.69
N PHE A 41 -6.78 -1.39 15.86
CA PHE A 41 -6.29 -0.02 15.77
C PHE A 41 -7.42 0.97 15.43
N ASP A 42 -7.33 2.16 16.04
CA ASP A 42 -8.10 3.34 15.61
C ASP A 42 -7.42 4.04 14.43
N GLN A 43 -6.08 3.97 14.33
CA GLN A 43 -5.32 4.49 13.20
C GLN A 43 -4.12 3.60 12.86
N CYS A 44 -3.88 3.39 11.56
CA CYS A 44 -2.71 2.67 11.04
C CYS A 44 -1.88 3.57 10.12
N LEU A 45 -0.73 4.04 10.61
CA LEU A 45 0.15 4.96 9.91
C LEU A 45 1.27 4.21 9.17
N TYR A 46 1.28 4.31 7.85
CA TYR A 46 2.36 3.82 6.98
C TYR A 46 3.28 4.97 6.63
N VAL A 47 4.41 5.10 7.35
CA VAL A 47 5.44 6.10 7.06
C VAL A 47 6.41 5.55 6.02
N VAL A 48 6.14 5.81 4.74
CA VAL A 48 6.85 5.20 3.60
C VAL A 48 7.09 6.25 2.53
N GLY A 49 8.17 6.14 1.76
CA GLY A 49 8.50 7.10 0.70
C GLY A 49 7.37 7.32 -0.31
N ASN A 50 7.30 8.54 -0.86
CA ASN A 50 6.24 8.96 -1.80
C ASN A 50 6.15 8.09 -3.07
N GLU A 51 7.21 7.36 -3.41
CA GLU A 51 7.22 6.39 -4.52
C GLU A 51 6.17 5.26 -4.34
N GLN A 52 5.67 5.04 -3.11
CA GLN A 52 4.67 4.01 -2.79
C GLN A 52 3.23 4.54 -2.68
N SER A 53 2.98 5.82 -3.01
CA SER A 53 1.66 6.44 -2.84
C SER A 53 0.54 5.74 -3.61
N VAL A 54 0.80 5.29 -4.83
CA VAL A 54 -0.20 4.56 -5.64
C VAL A 54 -0.56 3.23 -4.98
N HIS A 55 0.43 2.48 -4.49
CA HIS A 55 0.22 1.19 -3.82
C HIS A 55 -0.67 1.34 -2.58
N PHE A 56 -0.43 2.33 -1.74
CA PHE A 56 -1.26 2.55 -0.55
C PHE A 56 -2.68 3.03 -0.88
N LYS A 57 -2.85 3.83 -1.94
CA LYS A 57 -4.19 4.17 -2.45
C LYS A 57 -4.95 2.93 -2.91
N GLN A 58 -4.28 2.04 -3.66
CA GLN A 58 -4.87 0.76 -4.08
C GLN A 58 -5.20 -0.14 -2.90
N LEU A 59 -4.30 -0.27 -1.92
CA LEU A 59 -4.53 -1.06 -0.71
C LEU A 59 -5.81 -0.58 0.01
N LYS A 60 -5.93 0.73 0.22
CA LYS A 60 -7.08 1.36 0.86
C LYS A 60 -8.37 1.13 0.06
N ALA A 61 -8.32 1.29 -1.25
CA ALA A 61 -9.47 1.06 -2.13
C ALA A 61 -9.92 -0.42 -2.15
N VAL A 62 -8.98 -1.38 -2.17
CA VAL A 62 -9.31 -2.81 -2.08
C VAL A 62 -10.02 -3.14 -0.77
N ILE A 63 -9.56 -2.59 0.37
CA ILE A 63 -10.19 -2.83 1.67
C ILE A 63 -11.60 -2.22 1.72
N LYS A 64 -11.79 -1.06 1.09
CA LYS A 64 -13.12 -0.45 0.90
C LYS A 64 -14.04 -1.35 0.08
N GLU A 65 -13.58 -1.88 -1.05
CA GLU A 65 -14.34 -2.82 -1.90
C GLU A 65 -14.69 -4.13 -1.16
N MET A 66 -13.88 -4.53 -0.18
CA MET A 66 -14.18 -5.67 0.70
C MET A 66 -15.24 -5.36 1.77
N GLY A 67 -15.74 -4.12 1.85
CA GLY A 67 -16.82 -3.70 2.76
C GLY A 67 -16.37 -3.35 4.17
N TYR A 68 -15.10 -2.99 4.37
CA TYR A 68 -14.57 -2.66 5.69
C TYR A 68 -14.41 -1.15 5.89
N ASP A 69 -15.24 -0.56 6.74
CA ASP A 69 -15.26 0.90 7.00
C ASP A 69 -13.95 1.46 7.58
N TRP A 70 -13.20 0.64 8.32
CA TRP A 70 -11.89 1.00 8.87
C TRP A 70 -10.80 1.19 7.79
N TYR A 71 -11.14 1.07 6.51
CA TYR A 71 -10.26 1.51 5.43
C TYR A 71 -9.88 2.99 5.58
N GLU A 72 -10.75 3.82 6.18
CA GLU A 72 -10.47 5.25 6.39
C GLU A 72 -9.33 5.50 7.37
N ASP A 73 -9.16 4.61 8.35
CA ASP A 73 -8.17 4.66 9.44
C ASP A 73 -6.75 4.32 8.98
N ILE A 74 -6.59 3.91 7.72
CA ILE A 74 -5.29 3.60 7.11
C ILE A 74 -4.76 4.87 6.44
N HIS A 75 -3.59 5.32 6.89
CA HIS A 75 -2.98 6.56 6.41
C HIS A 75 -1.57 6.30 5.89
N HIS A 76 -1.32 6.69 4.64
CA HIS A 76 0.04 6.79 4.11
C HIS A 76 0.60 8.17 4.45
N ILE A 77 1.74 8.20 5.16
CA ILE A 77 2.46 9.41 5.53
C ILE A 77 3.72 9.46 4.65
N PRO A 78 3.66 10.10 3.47
CA PRO A 78 4.74 10.07 2.51
C PRO A 78 5.91 10.95 2.97
N PHE A 79 7.13 10.48 2.71
CA PHE A 79 8.34 11.29 2.81
C PHE A 79 9.10 11.36 1.48
N GLY A 80 9.84 12.44 1.30
CA GLY A 80 10.68 12.68 0.11
C GLY A 80 11.99 11.89 0.12
N LEU A 81 12.67 11.87 -1.01
CA LEU A 81 13.96 11.20 -1.12
C LEU A 81 15.04 11.96 -0.36
N ILE A 82 15.90 11.22 0.35
CA ILE A 82 17.11 11.79 0.95
C ILE A 82 18.13 12.05 -0.16
N THR A 83 18.59 13.30 -0.25
CA THR A 83 19.62 13.71 -1.20
C THR A 83 20.92 14.03 -0.46
N GLN A 84 22.05 13.65 -1.03
CA GLN A 84 23.38 14.09 -0.59
C GLN A 84 23.95 15.02 -1.67
N GLY A 85 24.27 16.27 -1.32
CA GLY A 85 24.77 17.26 -2.28
C GLY A 85 23.83 17.51 -3.47
N GLY A 86 22.51 17.45 -3.25
CA GLY A 86 21.49 17.64 -4.29
C GLY A 86 21.28 16.45 -5.23
N LYS A 87 21.97 15.32 -5.02
CA LYS A 87 21.78 14.10 -5.82
C LYS A 87 21.09 13.01 -5.00
N LYS A 88 20.19 12.25 -5.66
CA LYS A 88 19.58 11.04 -5.10
C LYS A 88 20.70 10.03 -4.80
N LEU A 89 20.69 9.46 -3.59
CA LEU A 89 21.58 8.37 -3.23
C LEU A 89 21.37 7.18 -4.18
N SER A 90 22.47 6.61 -4.69
CA SER A 90 22.44 5.52 -5.67
C SER A 90 23.42 4.44 -5.27
N THR A 91 22.94 3.19 -5.22
CA THR A 91 23.76 2.00 -4.92
C THR A 91 24.69 1.59 -6.05
N ARG A 92 24.43 2.04 -7.29
CA ARG A 92 25.27 1.74 -8.47
C ARG A 92 26.41 2.74 -8.70
N LYS A 93 26.41 3.86 -7.98
CA LYS A 93 27.43 4.91 -8.07
C LYS A 93 28.30 4.98 -6.80
N GLY A 94 28.17 3.97 -5.93
CA GLY A 94 29.05 3.73 -4.78
C GLY A 94 30.26 2.93 -5.20
#